data_AF-A0A961IFY4-F1
#
_entry.id   AF-A0A961IFY4-F1
#
_cell.length_a   1.000
_cell.length_b   1.000
_cell.length_c   1.000
_cell.angle_alpha   90.00
_cell.angle_beta   90.00
_cell.angle_gamma   90.00
#
_symmetry.space_group_name_H-M   'P 1'
#
loop_
_entity.id
_entity.type
_entity.pdbx_description
1 polymer ?
#
loop_
_entity_poly.entity_id
_entity_poly.type
_entity_poly.pdbx_seq_one_letter_code
_entity_poly.pdbx_strand_id
1 'polypeptide(L)'
;MRSGMRNYRRGLFGILLLLLACCLTACGELQTDRLGGRVQQGTLEVASADLNTGVLYALQGDWRIQFEDRPEFARRDYDDSSWELMPVVGHWHMRGTVHDGAAWYRLHV
;
A
#
# COMPACT_ATOMS: atom_id res chain seq x y z
N MET A 1 44.82 -29.35 -44.56
CA MET A 1 43.49 -29.23 -43.91
C MET A 1 43.55 -28.20 -42.77
N ARG A 2 43.36 -26.91 -43.06
CA ARG A 2 43.47 -25.79 -42.10
C ARG A 2 42.23 -24.87 -42.19
N SER A 3 41.03 -25.44 -42.19
CA SER A 3 39.79 -24.68 -42.41
C SER A 3 38.56 -25.23 -41.65
N GLY A 4 38.74 -25.67 -40.40
CA GLY A 4 37.62 -26.12 -39.54
C GLY A 4 37.47 -25.33 -38.23
N MET A 5 38.58 -24.89 -37.63
CA MET A 5 38.57 -24.33 -36.27
C MET A 5 38.25 -22.84 -36.18
N ARG A 6 38.20 -22.11 -37.30
CA ARG A 6 37.87 -20.67 -37.33
C ARG A 6 36.36 -20.40 -37.19
N ASN A 7 35.51 -21.35 -37.59
CA ASN A 7 34.05 -21.20 -37.55
C ASN A 7 33.47 -21.56 -36.18
N TYR A 8 34.12 -22.48 -35.44
CA TYR A 8 33.68 -22.88 -34.09
C TYR A 8 33.88 -21.75 -33.05
N ARG A 9 34.98 -21.00 -33.14
CA ARG A 9 35.26 -19.85 -32.25
C ARG A 9 34.31 -18.67 -32.48
N ARG A 10 33.71 -18.55 -33.67
CA ARG A 10 32.71 -17.51 -33.99
C ARG A 10 31.31 -17.90 -33.50
N GLY A 11 30.94 -19.18 -33.64
CA GLY A 11 29.67 -19.70 -33.12
C GLY A 11 29.61 -19.71 -31.59
N LEU A 12 30.71 -20.09 -30.92
CA LEU A 12 30.77 -20.12 -29.46
C LEU A 12 30.65 -18.72 -28.84
N PHE A 13 31.24 -17.71 -29.49
CA PHE A 13 31.15 -16.30 -29.06
C PHE A 13 29.73 -15.74 -29.24
N GLY A 14 29.04 -16.13 -30.32
CA GLY A 14 27.64 -15.77 -30.56
C GLY A 14 26.69 -16.40 -29.53
N ILE A 15 26.91 -17.68 -29.18
CA ILE A 15 26.14 -18.36 -28.14
C ILE A 15 26.40 -17.74 -26.77
N LEU A 16 27.66 -17.40 -26.45
CA LEU A 16 28.01 -16.74 -25.21
C LEU A 16 27.37 -15.34 -25.12
N LEU A 17 27.36 -14.57 -26.20
CA LEU A 17 26.67 -13.26 -26.28
C LEU A 17 25.15 -13.39 -26.13
N LEU A 18 24.53 -14.43 -26.72
CA LEU A 18 23.11 -14.73 -26.55
C LEU A 18 22.78 -15.12 -25.11
N LEU A 19 23.62 -15.94 -24.47
CA LEU A 19 23.45 -16.32 -23.06
C LEU A 19 23.66 -15.12 -22.13
N LEU A 20 24.65 -14.27 -22.39
CA LEU A 20 24.90 -13.05 -21.62
C LEU A 20 23.75 -12.04 -21.76
N ALA A 21 23.23 -11.86 -22.98
CA ALA A 21 22.06 -11.04 -23.24
C ALA A 21 20.80 -11.61 -22.56
N CYS A 22 20.62 -12.93 -22.59
CA CYS A 22 19.52 -13.61 -21.91
C CYS A 22 19.59 -13.44 -20.38
N CYS A 23 20.79 -13.54 -19.79
CA CYS A 23 21.02 -13.26 -18.37
C CYS A 23 20.74 -11.79 -18.01
N LEU A 24 21.05 -10.84 -18.90
CA LEU A 24 20.75 -9.43 -18.68
C LEU A 24 19.25 -9.12 -18.79
N THR A 25 18.51 -9.80 -19.69
CA THR A 25 17.04 -9.64 -19.78
C THR A 25 16.28 -10.36 -18.66
N ALA A 26 16.82 -11.46 -18.13
CA ALA A 26 16.22 -12.18 -17.01
C ALA A 26 16.44 -11.50 -15.64
N CYS A 27 17.31 -10.48 -15.57
CA CYS A 27 17.57 -9.70 -14.35
C CYS A 27 16.72 -8.42 -14.27
N GLY A 28 15.77 -8.25 -15.20
CA GLY A 28 15.04 -7.00 -15.43
C GLY A 28 13.57 -7.00 -15.03
N GLU A 29 13.16 -7.73 -13.99
CA GLU A 29 11.93 -7.38 -13.25
C GLU A 29 12.34 -6.82 -11.89
N LEU A 30 12.84 -5.58 -11.91
CA LEU A 30 12.80 -4.74 -10.72
C LEU A 30 11.32 -4.49 -10.41
N GLN A 31 10.78 -5.34 -9.54
CA GLN A 31 9.42 -5.28 -9.05
C GLN A 31 9.22 -3.96 -8.32
N THR A 32 8.78 -2.94 -9.06
CA THR A 32 8.31 -1.69 -8.48
C THR A 32 6.91 -1.91 -7.93
N ASP A 33 6.79 -2.79 -6.95
CA ASP A 33 5.57 -2.90 -6.15
C ASP A 33 5.96 -2.66 -4.71
N ARG A 34 6.32 -1.40 -4.41
CA ARG A 34 6.60 -1.00 -3.03
C ARG A 34 5.40 -0.50 -2.28
N LEU A 35 4.28 -0.14 -2.92
CA LEU A 35 3.05 0.23 -2.21
C LEU A 35 1.82 0.04 -3.13
N GLY A 36 1.56 -1.19 -3.55
CA GLY A 36 0.33 -1.56 -4.23
C GLY A 36 -0.57 -2.37 -3.30
N GLY A 37 -1.24 -1.72 -2.35
CA GLY A 37 -2.34 -2.36 -1.65
C GLY A 37 -3.40 -2.79 -2.67
N ARG A 38 -3.40 -4.07 -3.06
CA ARG A 38 -4.37 -4.62 -4.02
C ARG A 38 -5.43 -5.39 -3.26
N VAL A 39 -6.68 -4.94 -3.35
CA VAL A 39 -7.84 -5.77 -2.98
C VAL A 39 -8.03 -6.79 -4.10
N GLN A 40 -7.65 -8.04 -3.86
CA GLN A 40 -8.01 -9.15 -4.74
C GLN A 40 -9.15 -9.94 -4.11
N GLN A 41 -10.28 -10.03 -4.82
CA GLN A 41 -11.45 -10.81 -4.40
C GLN A 41 -12.03 -10.47 -3.01
N GLY A 42 -11.90 -9.22 -2.57
CA GLY A 42 -12.42 -8.77 -1.26
C GLY A 42 -11.52 -9.08 -0.07
N THR A 43 -10.35 -9.67 -0.30
CA THR A 43 -9.33 -9.88 0.75
C THR A 43 -8.30 -8.76 0.65
N LEU A 44 -8.18 -7.97 1.73
CA LEU A 44 -7.09 -7.02 1.92
C LEU A 44 -5.97 -7.74 2.68
N GLU A 45 -4.94 -8.18 1.97
CA GLU A 45 -3.71 -8.63 2.61
C GLU A 45 -2.89 -7.41 3.03
N VAL A 46 -3.13 -6.91 4.24
CA VAL A 46 -2.20 -5.99 4.90
C VAL A 46 -1.00 -6.83 5.33
N ALA A 47 -0.07 -7.06 4.40
CA ALA A 47 1.25 -7.56 4.75
C ALA A 47 1.88 -6.51 5.67
N SER A 48 1.84 -6.78 6.97
CA SER A 48 2.33 -5.95 8.07
C SER A 48 3.86 -5.79 8.10
N ALA A 49 4.49 -5.81 6.93
CA ALA A 49 5.93 -5.81 6.76
C ALA A 49 6.62 -4.58 7.36
N ASP A 50 5.87 -3.50 7.64
CA ASP A 50 6.39 -2.24 8.18
C ASP A 50 5.95 -1.93 9.62
N LEU A 51 5.36 -2.89 10.35
CA LEU A 51 5.01 -2.68 11.77
C LEU A 51 6.21 -2.81 12.72
N ASN A 52 7.39 -3.16 12.21
CA ASN A 52 8.58 -3.46 13.03
C ASN A 52 9.68 -2.39 12.97
N THR A 53 9.41 -1.28 12.28
CA THR A 53 10.38 -0.21 11.98
C THR A 53 9.89 1.19 12.36
N GLY A 54 8.63 1.33 12.78
CA GLY A 54 8.01 2.60 13.15
C GLY A 54 7.46 2.62 14.58
N VAL A 55 7.24 3.82 15.11
CA VAL A 55 6.46 4.02 16.35
C VAL A 55 5.02 3.55 16.08
N LEU A 56 4.55 2.59 16.88
CA LEU A 56 3.15 2.18 16.86
C LEU A 56 2.31 3.25 17.56
N TYR A 57 1.40 3.88 16.81
CA TYR A 57 0.40 4.78 17.38
C TYR A 57 -0.85 3.99 17.71
N ALA A 58 -1.23 4.03 18.99
CA ALA A 58 -2.52 3.53 19.43
C ALA A 58 -3.63 4.45 18.87
N LEU A 59 -4.41 3.93 17.92
CA LEU A 59 -5.58 4.61 17.37
C LEU A 59 -6.86 4.30 18.17
N GLN A 60 -6.74 3.51 19.24
CA GLN A 60 -7.84 3.20 20.15
C GLN A 60 -8.13 4.41 21.06
N GLY A 61 -9.42 4.62 21.34
CA GLY A 61 -9.87 5.67 22.25
C GLY A 61 -11.08 6.41 21.72
N ASP A 62 -11.38 7.54 22.34
CA ASP A 62 -12.46 8.43 21.95
C ASP A 62 -12.00 9.37 20.83
N TRP A 63 -12.74 9.37 19.74
CA TRP A 63 -12.53 10.24 18.59
C TRP A 63 -13.68 11.23 18.52
N ARG A 64 -13.41 12.40 17.93
CA ARG A 64 -14.48 13.33 17.60
C ARG A 64 -15.24 12.83 16.38
N ILE A 65 -16.57 12.84 16.44
CA ILE A 65 -17.45 12.42 15.34
C ILE A 65 -18.45 13.53 14.95
N GLN A 66 -18.70 13.62 13.63
CA GLN A 66 -19.78 14.42 13.04
C GLN A 66 -20.47 13.62 11.92
N PHE A 67 -21.80 13.69 11.85
CA PHE A 67 -22.63 12.94 10.91
C PHE A 67 -23.04 13.73 9.67
N GLU A 68 -22.64 15.01 9.58
CA GLU A 68 -22.75 15.79 8.36
C GLU A 68 -21.61 15.47 7.39
N ASP A 69 -21.87 15.60 6.09
CA ASP A 69 -20.83 15.46 5.06
C ASP A 69 -20.43 16.83 4.52
N ARG A 70 -19.40 17.44 5.12
CA ARG A 70 -18.89 18.74 4.70
C ARG A 70 -17.39 18.65 4.40
N PRO A 71 -16.93 19.12 3.23
CA PRO A 71 -15.54 18.99 2.82
C PRO A 71 -14.57 19.76 3.73
N GLU A 72 -15.01 20.87 4.36
CA GLU A 72 -14.23 21.58 5.37
C GLU A 72 -13.80 20.72 6.56
N PHE A 73 -14.49 19.61 6.86
CA PHE A 73 -14.13 18.72 7.95
C PHE A 73 -12.79 17.99 7.74
N ALA A 74 -12.30 17.93 6.50
CA ALA A 74 -10.99 17.39 6.17
C ALA A 74 -9.84 18.36 6.48
N ARG A 75 -10.13 19.65 6.68
CA ARG A 75 -9.08 20.65 6.89
C ARG A 75 -8.34 20.38 8.20
N ARG A 76 -7.01 20.46 8.15
CA ARG A 76 -6.16 20.25 9.32
C ARG A 76 -6.47 21.23 10.46
N ASP A 77 -6.78 22.47 10.10
CA ASP A 77 -7.08 23.58 11.01
C ASP A 77 -8.56 23.73 11.37
N TYR A 78 -9.42 22.79 10.95
CA TYR A 78 -10.84 22.82 11.33
C TYR A 78 -11.00 22.64 12.84
N ASP A 79 -11.76 23.56 13.46
CA ASP A 79 -12.12 23.48 14.87
C ASP A 79 -13.23 22.45 15.08
N ASP A 80 -12.85 21.31 15.64
CA ASP A 80 -13.75 20.20 15.98
C ASP A 80 -14.10 20.17 17.47
N SER A 81 -13.79 21.22 18.24
CA SER A 81 -14.04 21.26 19.68
C SER A 81 -15.50 21.05 20.09
N SER A 82 -16.45 21.34 19.19
CA SER A 82 -17.88 21.14 19.38
C SER A 82 -18.40 19.73 19.04
N TRP A 83 -17.55 18.87 18.48
CA TRP A 83 -17.95 17.52 18.06
C TRP A 83 -18.10 16.58 19.25
N GLU A 84 -19.00 15.61 19.10
CA GLU A 84 -19.19 14.57 20.11
C GLU A 84 -17.97 13.65 20.16
N LEU A 85 -17.60 13.20 21.35
CA LEU A 85 -16.60 12.16 21.54
C LEU A 85 -17.25 10.78 21.52
N MET A 86 -16.73 9.91 20.66
CA MET A 86 -17.18 8.53 20.53
C MET A 86 -15.99 7.55 20.50
N PRO A 87 -15.99 6.50 21.34
CA PRO A 87 -15.02 5.42 21.25
C PRO A 87 -15.19 4.74 19.90
N VAL A 88 -14.08 4.60 19.18
CA VAL A 88 -14.06 3.92 17.88
C VAL A 88 -13.99 2.41 18.11
N VAL A 89 -15.12 1.85 18.56
CA VAL A 89 -15.32 0.42 18.74
C VAL A 89 -16.45 -0.06 17.82
N GLY A 90 -16.07 -0.56 16.65
CA GLY A 90 -17.03 -1.11 15.69
C GLY A 90 -17.94 -0.06 15.05
N HIS A 91 -19.16 -0.46 14.71
CA HIS A 91 -20.11 0.35 13.93
C HIS A 91 -20.89 1.34 14.81
N TRP A 92 -21.09 2.57 14.36
CA TRP A 92 -21.74 3.61 15.17
C TRP A 92 -23.21 3.32 15.52
N HIS A 93 -23.95 2.59 14.68
CA HIS A 93 -25.30 2.12 15.06
C HIS A 93 -25.32 1.25 16.32
N MET A 94 -24.22 0.57 16.67
CA MET A 94 -24.13 -0.21 17.91
C MET A 94 -24.22 0.67 19.16
N ARG A 95 -23.96 1.98 19.02
CA ARG A 95 -24.05 2.97 20.10
C ARG A 95 -25.43 3.64 20.16
N GLY A 96 -26.37 3.25 19.29
CA GLY A 96 -27.71 3.83 19.24
C GLY A 96 -27.84 5.03 18.29
N THR A 97 -26.81 5.36 17.51
CA THR A 97 -26.93 6.38 16.47
C THR A 97 -27.78 5.84 15.32
N VAL A 98 -28.85 6.57 14.98
CA VAL A 98 -29.80 6.21 13.89
C VAL A 98 -29.43 6.91 12.57
N HIS A 99 -28.19 7.40 12.44
CA HIS A 99 -27.76 8.12 11.25
C HIS A 99 -27.32 7.15 10.15
N ASP A 100 -28.05 7.18 9.04
CA ASP A 100 -27.70 6.48 7.82
C ASP A 100 -27.05 7.48 6.85
N GLY A 101 -25.77 7.33 6.58
CA GLY A 101 -25.04 8.23 5.69
C GLY A 101 -23.54 8.26 5.95
N ALA A 102 -22.91 9.37 5.57
CA ALA A 102 -21.51 9.62 5.84
C ALA A 102 -21.30 10.17 7.26
N ALA A 103 -20.12 9.91 7.81
CA ALA A 103 -19.66 10.50 9.05
C ALA A 103 -18.16 10.77 8.96
N TRP A 104 -17.73 11.82 9.65
CA TRP A 104 -16.33 12.22 9.76
C TRP A 104 -15.81 11.93 11.17
N TYR A 105 -14.59 11.41 11.23
CA TYR A 105 -13.87 11.12 12.46
C TYR A 105 -12.58 11.93 12.54
N ARG A 106 -12.27 12.48 13.71
CA ARG A 106 -11.04 13.24 13.96
C ARG A 106 -10.36 12.79 15.26
N LEU A 107 -9.09 12.42 15.14
CA LEU A 107 -8.19 12.12 16.26
C LEU A 107 -7.04 13.13 16.24
N HIS A 108 -6.70 13.65 17.41
CA HIS A 108 -5.52 14.46 17.62
C HIS A 108 -4.48 13.59 18.34
N VAL A 109 -3.38 13.28 17.66
CA VAL A 109 -2.23 12.50 18.17
C VAL A 109 -1.04 13.40 18.47
#